data_AF-A0A061DE27-F1
#
_entry.id   AF-A0A061DE27-F1
#
_cell.length_a   1.000
_cell.length_b   1.000
_cell.length_c   1.000
_cell.angle_alpha   90.00
_cell.angle_beta   90.00
_cell.angle_gamma   90.00
#
_symmetry.space_group_name_H-M   'P 1'
#
loop_
_entity.id
_entity.type
_entity.pdbx_description
1 polymer ?
#
loop_
_entity_poly.entity_id
_entity_poly.type
_entity_poly.pdbx_seq_one_letter_code
_entity_poly.pdbx_strand_id
1 'polypeptide(L)'
;MVAKDRKALSIQHIDFLQLPEADTSTVKIGETLLHAKCRIDGRGVNQCRSLRVKTYSKPGHVYLSLGNTDVFVAVNGEISEPNLERPNEGTLAFYVEVAPMCSQVYEPGRQTEHELQILQILEKAFKDSGAVDVESLCIVVGRYVSNKTPVWSLRIDVSVQQNDGNLQDACVLAVLAALMTFRKPDTCPSAGDADAIQLNAYYTSPLSMYHTPIHVSVGLLEDAEHCIVDTNSFEELFVNTHVSLLFNNFGDLFAVQKHGGGAVTLERIEQAIEVRFGDCIST
;
A
#
# COMPACT_ATOMS: atom_id res chain seq x y z
N MET A 1 68.68 2.54 12.07
CA MET A 1 67.61 2.18 13.03
C MET A 1 66.83 3.43 13.37
N VAL A 2 65.65 3.64 12.77
CA VAL A 2 64.43 4.15 13.41
C VAL A 2 63.31 3.81 12.42
N ALA A 3 62.46 2.87 12.80
CA ALA A 3 61.28 2.45 12.05
C ALA A 3 60.25 3.59 12.06
N LYS A 4 59.71 3.94 10.88
CA LYS A 4 58.50 4.77 10.77
C LYS A 4 57.30 3.85 10.86
N ASP A 5 56.63 3.88 12.01
CA ASP A 5 55.33 3.26 12.23
C ASP A 5 54.31 3.78 11.22
N ARG A 6 53.89 2.90 10.30
CA ARG A 6 52.70 3.08 9.49
C ARG A 6 51.51 2.74 10.37
N LYS A 7 50.85 3.76 10.93
CA LYS A 7 49.52 3.59 11.55
C LYS A 7 48.56 3.12 10.46
N ALA A 8 48.06 1.90 10.62
CA ALA A 8 46.93 1.37 9.89
C ALA A 8 45.71 2.25 10.20
N LEU A 9 45.14 2.90 9.18
CA LEU A 9 43.84 3.52 9.29
C LEU A 9 42.80 2.38 9.36
N SER A 10 42.20 2.22 10.53
CA SER A 10 41.06 1.34 10.75
C SER A 10 39.89 1.82 9.91
N ILE A 11 39.51 1.03 8.91
CA ILE A 11 38.28 1.20 8.13
C ILE A 11 37.11 0.87 9.06
N GLN A 12 36.62 1.86 9.80
CA GLN A 12 35.43 1.75 10.64
C GLN A 12 34.53 2.97 10.39
N HIS A 13 33.94 2.99 9.19
CA HIS A 13 32.68 3.62 8.78
C HIS A 13 32.81 3.99 7.30
N ILE A 14 32.18 3.20 6.44
CA ILE A 14 31.86 3.63 5.09
C ILE A 14 30.45 4.21 5.19
N ASP A 15 30.34 5.46 5.63
CA ASP A 15 29.09 6.23 5.61
C ASP A 15 28.92 6.91 4.25
N PHE A 16 28.90 6.12 3.18
CA PHE A 16 28.70 6.61 1.81
C PHE A 16 27.21 6.65 1.40
N LEU A 17 26.31 6.16 2.26
CA LEU A 17 24.90 5.91 1.93
C LEU A 17 23.93 6.98 2.45
N GLN A 18 24.41 8.13 2.95
CA GLN A 18 23.55 9.18 3.50
C GLN A 18 23.75 10.57 2.87
N LEU A 19 24.40 10.66 1.70
CA LEU A 19 24.35 11.89 0.92
C LEU A 19 23.04 11.94 0.10
N PRO A 20 22.29 13.05 0.15
CA PRO A 20 21.00 13.19 -0.55
C PRO A 20 21.13 13.26 -2.08
N GLU A 21 22.36 13.40 -2.60
CA GLU A 21 22.67 13.21 -4.01
C GLU A 21 23.66 12.04 -4.11
N ALA A 22 23.24 10.91 -4.67
CA ALA A 22 24.13 9.80 -4.90
C ALA A 22 25.24 10.22 -5.86
N ASP A 23 26.50 10.05 -5.45
CA ASP A 23 27.64 10.29 -6.33
C ASP A 23 27.46 9.55 -7.65
N THR A 24 27.87 10.17 -8.76
CA THR A 24 27.70 9.60 -10.10
C THR A 24 28.36 8.23 -10.24
N SER A 25 29.39 7.95 -9.43
CA SER A 25 30.02 6.64 -9.28
C SER A 25 29.06 5.61 -8.67
N THR A 26 28.36 5.95 -7.59
CA THR A 26 27.39 5.07 -6.92
C THR A 26 26.23 4.74 -7.84
N VAL A 27 25.73 5.73 -8.58
CA VAL A 27 24.67 5.54 -9.58
C VAL A 27 25.12 4.53 -10.65
N LYS A 28 26.30 4.72 -11.24
CA LYS A 28 26.85 3.78 -12.24
C LYS A 28 27.08 2.37 -11.70
N ILE A 29 27.53 2.26 -10.45
CA ILE A 29 27.72 0.95 -9.80
C ILE A 29 26.37 0.28 -9.60
N GLY A 30 25.36 1.01 -9.12
CA GLY A 30 23.99 0.53 -8.94
C GLY A 30 23.39 -0.03 -10.22
N GLU A 31 23.46 0.74 -11.30
CA GLU A 31 23.01 0.33 -12.63
C GLU A 31 23.73 -0.96 -13.09
N THR A 32 25.06 -1.00 -12.98
CA THR A 32 25.85 -2.18 -13.38
C THR A 32 25.47 -3.43 -12.58
N LEU A 33 25.22 -3.28 -11.27
CA LEU A 33 24.80 -4.38 -10.40
C LEU A 33 23.40 -4.90 -10.77
N LEU A 34 22.45 -3.99 -11.01
CA LEU A 34 21.10 -4.38 -11.44
C LEU A 34 21.14 -5.13 -12.77
N HIS A 35 21.94 -4.68 -13.75
CA HIS A 35 22.16 -5.44 -14.99
C HIS A 35 22.73 -6.84 -14.76
N ALA A 36 23.60 -7.00 -13.77
CA ALA A 36 24.18 -8.28 -13.39
C ALA A 36 23.25 -9.17 -12.55
N LYS A 37 21.98 -8.79 -12.34
CA LYS A 37 21.00 -9.47 -11.47
C LYS A 37 21.41 -9.51 -9.99
N CYS A 38 22.25 -8.56 -9.58
CA CYS A 38 22.72 -8.43 -8.20
C CYS A 38 22.09 -7.20 -7.57
N ARG A 39 21.40 -7.38 -6.43
CA ARG A 39 20.86 -6.26 -5.65
C ARG A 39 21.85 -5.84 -4.58
N ILE A 40 21.80 -4.56 -4.20
CA ILE A 40 22.72 -3.98 -3.20
C ILE A 40 22.52 -4.59 -1.82
N ASP A 41 21.28 -4.98 -1.51
CA ASP A 41 20.91 -5.66 -0.27
C ASP A 41 21.18 -7.18 -0.30
N GLY A 42 21.65 -7.71 -1.44
CA GLY A 42 21.94 -9.14 -1.63
C GLY A 42 20.70 -10.01 -1.84
N ARG A 43 19.51 -9.43 -2.00
CA ARG A 43 18.29 -10.18 -2.31
C ARG A 43 18.26 -10.71 -3.74
N GLY A 44 17.47 -11.76 -3.94
CA GLY A 44 17.09 -12.21 -5.28
C GLY A 44 16.22 -11.17 -6.02
N VAL A 45 16.17 -11.29 -7.34
CA VAL A 45 15.45 -10.36 -8.22
C VAL A 45 13.93 -10.38 -7.98
N ASN A 46 13.39 -11.54 -7.57
CA ASN A 46 11.96 -11.74 -7.31
C ASN A 46 11.62 -11.79 -5.81
N GLN A 47 12.55 -11.40 -4.94
CA GLN A 47 12.40 -11.58 -3.50
C GLN A 47 11.83 -10.34 -2.80
N CYS A 48 10.61 -10.48 -2.25
CA CYS A 48 9.96 -9.50 -1.37
C CYS A 48 10.79 -9.24 -0.08
N ARG A 49 10.76 -8.02 0.49
CA ARG A 49 11.35 -7.74 1.82
C ARG A 49 10.58 -8.44 2.93
N SER A 50 11.18 -8.46 4.12
CA SER A 50 10.47 -8.82 5.34
C SER A 50 9.30 -7.87 5.60
N LEU A 51 8.11 -8.42 5.67
CA LEU A 51 6.89 -7.74 6.08
C LEU A 51 6.71 -7.86 7.60
N ARG A 52 6.40 -6.74 8.27
CA ARG A 52 5.95 -6.75 9.67
C ARG A 52 4.66 -5.95 9.80
N VAL A 53 3.64 -6.59 10.35
CA VAL A 53 2.34 -5.97 10.63
C VAL A 53 2.16 -5.87 12.15
N LYS A 54 1.87 -4.66 12.63
CA LYS A 54 1.56 -4.38 14.04
C LYS A 54 0.15 -3.79 14.14
N THR A 55 -0.73 -4.48 14.86
CA THR A 55 -2.08 -4.00 15.16
C THR A 55 -2.08 -3.19 16.46
N TYR A 56 -2.89 -2.14 16.56
CA TYR A 56 -3.04 -1.36 17.79
C TYR A 56 -4.25 -1.80 18.63
N SER A 57 -4.39 -1.19 19.81
CA SER A 57 -5.48 -1.49 20.75
C SER A 57 -6.88 -1.19 20.18
N LYS A 58 -7.01 -0.19 19.30
CA LYS A 58 -8.28 0.10 18.62
C LYS A 58 -8.34 -0.69 17.31
N PRO A 59 -9.38 -1.50 17.08
CA PRO A 59 -9.51 -2.28 15.85
C PRO A 59 -9.58 -1.37 14.63
N GLY A 60 -8.96 -1.79 13.52
CA GLY A 60 -8.85 -1.00 12.29
C GLY A 60 -7.65 -0.05 12.23
N HIS A 61 -6.81 0.00 13.26
CA HIS A 61 -5.54 0.71 13.23
C HIS A 61 -4.37 -0.26 13.09
N VAL A 62 -3.58 -0.08 12.05
CA VAL A 62 -2.46 -0.97 11.70
C VAL A 62 -1.25 -0.14 11.32
N TYR A 63 -0.08 -0.57 11.78
CA TYR A 63 1.21 -0.10 11.31
C TYR A 63 1.90 -1.24 10.58
N LEU A 64 2.22 -1.00 9.32
CA LEU A 64 2.88 -1.93 8.44
C LEU A 64 4.28 -1.41 8.11
N SER A 65 5.25 -2.31 8.17
CA SER A 65 6.66 -2.05 7.88
C SER A 65 7.12 -3.06 6.85
N LEU A 66 7.37 -2.61 5.63
CA LEU A 66 7.92 -3.40 4.53
C LEU A 66 9.39 -3.01 4.36
N GLY A 67 10.29 -3.75 5.00
CA GLY A 67 11.68 -3.34 5.14
C GLY A 67 11.80 -2.04 5.94
N ASN A 68 12.13 -0.93 5.25
CA ASN A 68 12.20 0.42 5.82
C ASN A 68 11.06 1.33 5.33
N THR A 69 10.09 0.81 4.55
CA THR A 69 8.90 1.56 4.17
C THR A 69 7.83 1.34 5.21
N ASP A 70 7.47 2.40 5.93
CA ASP A 70 6.54 2.34 7.05
C ASP A 70 5.25 3.11 6.74
N VAL A 71 4.12 2.44 6.89
CA VAL A 71 2.78 2.98 6.62
C VAL A 71 1.88 2.75 7.82
N PHE A 72 1.20 3.80 8.25
CA PHE A 72 0.16 3.74 9.27
C PHE A 72 -1.21 3.90 8.62
N VAL A 73 -2.15 3.02 8.94
CA VAL A 73 -3.52 3.10 8.44
C VAL A 73 -4.49 3.14 9.61
N ALA A 74 -5.47 4.04 9.49
CA ALA A 74 -6.56 4.21 10.44
C ALA A 74 -7.90 4.09 9.70
N VAL A 75 -8.71 3.10 10.11
CA VAL A 75 -10.08 2.95 9.62
C VAL A 75 -11.05 3.47 10.68
N ASN A 76 -11.85 4.46 10.29
CA ASN A 76 -12.92 5.01 11.11
C ASN A 76 -14.26 4.82 10.40
N GLY A 77 -15.26 4.32 11.14
CA GLY A 77 -16.62 4.20 10.63
C GLY A 77 -17.52 5.26 11.25
N GLU A 78 -18.28 5.97 10.43
CA GLU A 78 -19.33 6.89 10.84
C GLU A 78 -20.66 6.48 10.19
N ILE A 79 -21.77 6.87 10.81
CA ILE A 79 -23.10 6.69 10.21
C ILE A 79 -23.40 7.95 9.42
N SER A 80 -23.62 7.80 8.12
CA SER A 80 -23.96 8.90 7.22
C SER A 80 -25.22 8.60 6.42
N GLU A 81 -25.74 9.63 5.76
CA GLU A 81 -26.75 9.42 4.73
C GLU A 81 -26.12 8.72 3.51
N PRO A 82 -26.86 7.83 2.84
CA PRO A 82 -26.37 7.14 1.65
C PRO A 82 -26.37 8.07 0.45
N ASN A 83 -25.66 7.66 -0.60
CA ASN A 83 -25.76 8.34 -1.88
C ASN A 83 -27.16 8.18 -2.48
N LEU A 84 -27.69 9.22 -3.11
CA LEU A 84 -29.04 9.24 -3.71
C LEU A 84 -29.18 8.22 -4.84
N GLU A 85 -28.10 7.96 -5.56
CA GLU A 85 -28.09 7.00 -6.69
C GLU A 85 -28.12 5.55 -6.21
N ARG A 86 -27.52 5.26 -5.04
CA ARG A 86 -27.35 3.91 -4.50
C ARG A 86 -27.65 3.88 -3.00
N PRO A 87 -28.94 3.87 -2.61
CA PRO A 87 -29.35 3.96 -1.20
C PRO A 87 -29.04 2.72 -0.36
N ASN A 88 -28.80 1.58 -1.02
CA ASN A 88 -28.59 0.28 -0.36
C ASN A 88 -27.10 -0.07 -0.15
N GLU A 89 -26.18 0.82 -0.53
CA GLU A 89 -24.74 0.60 -0.44
C GLU A 89 -24.12 1.56 0.58
N GLY A 90 -23.23 1.05 1.44
CA GLY A 90 -22.35 1.88 2.26
C GLY A 90 -21.27 2.55 1.45
N THR A 91 -20.60 3.54 2.05
CA THR A 91 -19.58 4.34 1.37
C THR A 91 -18.18 4.04 1.91
N LEU A 92 -17.21 3.93 1.00
CA LEU A 92 -15.79 3.79 1.30
C LEU A 92 -15.05 5.02 0.78
N ALA A 93 -14.34 5.72 1.65
CA ALA A 93 -13.52 6.88 1.28
C ALA A 93 -12.07 6.65 1.72
N PHE A 94 -11.14 6.81 0.78
CA PHE A 94 -9.71 6.69 1.02
C PHE A 94 -9.07 8.07 1.05
N TYR A 95 -8.19 8.29 2.01
CA TYR A 95 -7.36 9.48 2.12
C TYR A 95 -5.92 9.02 2.26
N VAL A 96 -5.03 9.55 1.43
CA VAL A 96 -3.60 9.23 1.46
C VAL A 96 -2.86 10.52 1.76
N GLU A 97 -2.00 10.48 2.77
CA GLU A 97 -1.10 11.57 3.15
C GLU A 97 0.31 11.01 3.30
N VAL A 98 1.27 11.58 2.58
CA VAL A 98 2.69 11.27 2.75
C VAL A 98 3.30 12.27 3.70
N ALA A 99 3.88 11.79 4.80
CA ALA A 99 4.49 12.68 5.78
C ALA A 99 5.69 13.43 5.18
N PRO A 100 5.88 14.73 5.51
CA PRO A 100 6.98 15.55 4.99
C PRO A 100 8.37 15.04 5.42
N MET A 101 8.44 14.13 6.39
CA MET A 101 9.68 13.47 6.78
C MET A 101 10.19 12.44 5.76
N CYS A 102 9.34 11.96 4.84
CA CYS A 102 9.74 11.01 3.80
C CYS A 102 10.62 11.69 2.74
N SER A 103 10.31 12.94 2.37
CA SER A 103 11.08 13.73 1.41
C SER A 103 10.64 15.19 1.46
N GLN A 104 11.54 16.11 1.13
CA GLN A 104 11.28 17.55 1.04
C GLN A 104 10.28 17.92 -0.06
N VAL A 105 9.99 16.99 -1.00
CA VAL A 105 9.00 17.18 -2.06
C VAL A 105 7.57 17.15 -1.49
N TYR A 106 7.36 16.49 -0.35
CA TYR A 106 6.06 16.37 0.29
C TYR A 106 5.83 17.57 1.21
N GLU A 107 4.93 18.45 0.80
CA GLU A 107 4.48 19.59 1.60
C GLU A 107 3.07 19.35 2.13
N PRO A 108 2.81 19.64 3.42
CA PRO A 108 1.48 19.46 3.99
C PRO A 108 0.45 20.32 3.27
N GLY A 109 -0.61 19.70 2.76
CA GLY A 109 -1.73 20.35 2.09
C GLY A 109 -1.63 20.43 0.57
N ARG A 110 -0.49 20.07 -0.04
CA ARG A 110 -0.37 19.90 -1.49
C ARG A 110 -0.42 18.42 -1.83
N GLN A 111 -1.44 18.02 -2.57
CA GLN A 111 -1.48 16.65 -3.10
C GLN A 111 -0.40 16.48 -4.18
N THR A 112 0.46 15.50 -3.97
CA THR A 112 1.52 15.09 -4.90
C THR A 112 1.00 14.06 -5.89
N GLU A 113 1.69 13.92 -7.03
CA GLU A 113 1.33 12.91 -8.04
C GLU A 113 1.41 11.48 -7.47
N HIS A 114 2.35 11.22 -6.57
CA HIS A 114 2.49 9.93 -5.89
C HIS A 114 1.27 9.61 -5.01
N GLU A 115 0.77 10.57 -4.23
CA GLU A 115 -0.44 10.40 -3.41
C GLU A 115 -1.67 10.10 -4.28
N LEU A 116 -1.81 10.82 -5.40
CA LEU A 116 -2.92 10.59 -6.35
C LEU A 116 -2.83 9.22 -7.01
N GLN A 117 -1.63 8.75 -7.37
CA GLN A 117 -1.44 7.41 -7.92
C GLN A 117 -1.80 6.32 -6.91
N ILE A 118 -1.35 6.45 -5.66
CA ILE A 118 -1.70 5.50 -4.59
C ILE A 118 -3.20 5.50 -4.34
N LEU A 119 -3.82 6.69 -4.30
CA LEU A 119 -5.27 6.81 -4.14
C LEU A 119 -6.03 6.08 -5.26
N GLN A 120 -5.64 6.27 -6.52
CA GLN A 120 -6.25 5.59 -7.67
C GLN A 120 -6.08 4.07 -7.60
N ILE A 121 -4.93 3.58 -7.14
CA ILE A 121 -4.68 2.14 -6.96
C ILE A 121 -5.57 1.59 -5.84
N LEU A 122 -5.70 2.29 -4.70
CA LEU A 122 -6.58 1.88 -3.61
C LEU A 122 -8.05 1.85 -4.03
N GLU A 123 -8.51 2.86 -4.77
CA GLU A 123 -9.87 2.87 -5.31
C GLU A 123 -10.12 1.70 -6.25
N LYS A 124 -9.21 1.43 -7.19
CA LYS A 124 -9.32 0.26 -8.07
C LYS A 124 -9.26 -1.05 -7.30
N ALA A 125 -8.40 -1.13 -6.29
CA ALA A 125 -8.18 -2.33 -5.52
C ALA A 125 -9.39 -2.70 -4.66
N PHE A 126 -10.08 -1.73 -4.04
CA PHE A 126 -11.15 -2.01 -3.10
C PHE A 126 -12.55 -1.63 -3.61
N LYS A 127 -12.71 -0.54 -4.38
CA LYS A 127 -14.01 -0.14 -4.94
C LYS A 127 -14.29 -0.86 -6.26
N ASP A 128 -13.40 -0.73 -7.24
CA ASP A 128 -13.67 -1.28 -8.59
C ASP A 128 -13.63 -2.79 -8.62
N SER A 129 -12.75 -3.41 -7.81
CA SER A 129 -12.72 -4.87 -7.69
C SER A 129 -13.92 -5.43 -6.93
N GLY A 130 -14.62 -4.63 -6.12
CA GLY A 130 -15.69 -5.10 -5.24
C GLY A 130 -15.20 -5.98 -4.09
N ALA A 131 -14.00 -5.73 -3.56
CA ALA A 131 -13.41 -6.55 -2.49
C ALA A 131 -14.22 -6.55 -1.19
N VAL A 132 -14.84 -5.41 -0.86
CA VAL A 132 -15.61 -5.20 0.37
C VAL A 132 -17.10 -5.30 0.08
N ASP A 133 -17.83 -5.99 0.94
CA ASP A 133 -19.28 -6.08 0.86
C ASP A 133 -19.95 -4.79 1.37
N VAL A 134 -20.15 -3.84 0.46
CA VAL A 134 -20.79 -2.55 0.75
C VAL A 134 -22.27 -2.66 1.10
N GLU A 135 -22.95 -3.75 0.74
CA GLU A 135 -24.36 -3.95 1.10
C GLU A 135 -24.48 -4.31 2.59
N SER A 136 -23.52 -5.06 3.14
CA SER A 136 -23.45 -5.38 4.57
C SER A 136 -23.24 -4.16 5.49
N LEU A 137 -22.84 -3.03 4.90
CA LEU A 137 -22.69 -1.74 5.57
C LEU A 137 -24.01 -0.95 5.67
N CYS A 138 -25.08 -1.40 5.02
CA CYS A 138 -26.39 -0.78 5.14
C CYS A 138 -27.04 -1.14 6.49
N ILE A 139 -27.55 -0.15 7.22
CA ILE A 139 -28.23 -0.37 8.49
C ILE A 139 -29.73 -0.52 8.21
N VAL A 140 -30.22 -1.75 8.25
CA VAL A 140 -31.63 -2.04 8.08
C VAL A 140 -32.37 -1.85 9.41
N VAL A 141 -32.72 -0.60 9.74
CA VAL A 141 -33.68 -0.34 10.84
C VAL A 141 -35.08 -0.28 10.25
N GLY A 142 -35.92 -1.23 10.65
CA GLY A 142 -37.31 -1.33 10.20
C GLY A 142 -38.16 -0.14 10.62
N ARG A 143 -38.16 0.93 9.81
CA ARG A 143 -39.34 1.74 9.44
C ARG A 143 -38.90 2.86 8.49
N TYR A 144 -39.34 2.72 7.24
CA TYR A 144 -39.38 3.78 6.26
C TYR A 144 -40.17 4.98 6.83
N VAL A 145 -39.48 6.04 7.25
CA VAL A 145 -40.11 7.34 7.57
C VAL A 145 -39.57 8.47 6.67
N SER A 146 -38.50 8.21 5.92
CA SER A 146 -38.11 8.95 4.71
C SER A 146 -37.25 8.03 3.85
N ASN A 147 -37.21 8.23 2.54
CA ASN A 147 -36.52 7.41 1.52
C ASN A 147 -34.97 7.29 1.67
N LYS A 148 -34.41 7.32 2.88
CA LYS A 148 -32.98 7.29 3.16
C LYS A 148 -32.69 6.30 4.30
N THR A 149 -32.17 5.13 3.95
CA THR A 149 -31.62 4.16 4.89
C THR A 149 -30.25 4.65 5.36
N PRO A 150 -30.01 4.86 6.66
CA PRO A 150 -28.68 5.25 7.14
C PRO A 150 -27.66 4.14 6.82
N VAL A 151 -26.48 4.53 6.37
CA VAL A 151 -25.42 3.59 5.99
C VAL A 151 -24.14 3.87 6.75
N TRP A 152 -23.31 2.85 6.90
CA TRP A 152 -21.95 3.04 7.37
C TRP A 152 -21.09 3.65 6.26
N SER A 153 -20.47 4.79 6.59
CA SER A 153 -19.40 5.40 5.82
C SER A 153 -18.07 5.07 6.50
N LEU A 154 -17.22 4.35 5.79
CA LEU A 154 -15.87 4.02 6.24
C LEU A 154 -14.89 5.01 5.64
N ARG A 155 -14.21 5.75 6.52
CA ARG A 155 -13.08 6.61 6.21
C ARG A 155 -11.79 5.87 6.52
N ILE A 156 -10.98 5.64 5.50
CA ILE A 156 -9.67 5.01 5.60
C ILE A 156 -8.61 6.09 5.38
N ASP A 157 -7.90 6.46 6.44
CA ASP A 157 -6.77 7.39 6.37
C ASP A 157 -5.46 6.58 6.33
N VAL A 158 -4.68 6.76 5.27
CA VAL A 158 -3.36 6.14 5.04
C VAL A 158 -2.31 7.22 5.20
N SER A 159 -1.43 7.06 6.18
CA SER A 159 -0.34 7.97 6.46
C SER A 159 1.00 7.27 6.27
N VAL A 160 1.78 7.71 5.29
CA VAL A 160 3.10 7.17 5.00
C VAL A 160 4.12 7.86 5.91
N GLN A 161 4.83 7.08 6.71
CA GLN A 161 5.77 7.59 7.71
C GLN A 161 7.21 7.58 7.19
N GLN A 162 7.58 6.54 6.46
CA GLN A 162 8.90 6.42 5.85
C GLN A 162 8.76 5.79 4.46
N ASN A 163 9.50 6.34 3.49
CA ASN A 163 9.52 5.82 2.12
C ASN A 163 10.91 5.30 1.77
N ASP A 164 11.05 3.98 1.63
CA ASP A 164 12.24 3.32 1.09
C ASP A 164 11.90 2.51 -0.17
N GLY A 165 10.98 3.01 -0.99
CA GLY A 165 10.52 2.37 -2.23
C GLY A 165 9.40 1.35 -2.00
N ASN A 166 8.78 0.92 -3.09
CA ASN A 166 7.59 0.08 -3.14
C ASN A 166 6.43 0.58 -2.27
N LEU A 167 6.12 1.87 -2.41
CA LEU A 167 5.12 2.51 -1.57
C LEU A 167 3.68 2.03 -1.88
N GLN A 168 3.41 1.70 -3.15
CA GLN A 168 2.08 1.29 -3.60
C GLN A 168 1.67 -0.05 -2.95
N ASP A 169 2.53 -1.07 -3.03
CA ASP A 169 2.25 -2.39 -2.45
C ASP A 169 2.08 -2.28 -0.93
N ALA A 170 2.96 -1.51 -0.26
CA ALA A 170 2.90 -1.30 1.18
C ALA A 170 1.57 -0.66 1.61
N CYS A 171 1.08 0.34 0.87
CA CYS A 171 -0.20 0.99 1.14
C CYS A 171 -1.40 0.05 0.94
N VAL A 172 -1.45 -0.69 -0.17
CA VAL A 172 -2.55 -1.65 -0.43
C VAL A 172 -2.60 -2.73 0.64
N LEU A 173 -1.44 -3.27 1.00
CA LEU A 173 -1.33 -4.31 2.03
C LEU A 173 -1.69 -3.78 3.42
N ALA A 174 -1.32 -2.55 3.74
CA ALA A 174 -1.65 -1.92 5.02
C ALA A 174 -3.15 -1.66 5.15
N VAL A 175 -3.78 -1.17 4.08
CA VAL A 175 -5.23 -0.98 4.02
C VAL A 175 -5.96 -2.31 4.12
N LEU A 176 -5.49 -3.34 3.42
CA LEU A 176 -6.05 -4.69 3.51
C LEU A 176 -6.02 -5.19 4.97
N ALA A 177 -4.85 -5.14 5.62
CA ALA A 177 -4.68 -5.54 7.01
C ALA A 177 -5.56 -4.74 7.98
N ALA A 178 -5.71 -3.43 7.73
CA ALA A 178 -6.56 -2.56 8.54
C ALA A 178 -8.04 -2.92 8.39
N LEU A 179 -8.52 -3.16 7.16
CA LEU A 179 -9.90 -3.59 6.90
C LEU A 179 -10.20 -4.97 7.49
N MET A 180 -9.25 -5.91 7.46
CA MET A 180 -9.40 -7.22 8.11
C MET A 180 -9.53 -7.12 9.64
N THR A 181 -8.81 -6.15 10.23
CA THR A 181 -8.79 -5.95 11.69
C THR A 181 -9.96 -5.09 12.17
N PHE A 182 -10.56 -4.30 11.26
CA PHE A 182 -11.66 -3.42 11.59
C PHE A 182 -12.90 -4.20 12.03
N ARG A 183 -13.55 -3.68 13.09
CA ARG A 183 -14.77 -4.23 13.66
C ARG A 183 -15.78 -3.11 13.76
N LYS A 184 -16.90 -3.23 13.05
CA LYS A 184 -18.01 -2.27 13.16
C LYS A 184 -18.82 -2.58 14.42
N PRO A 185 -19.22 -1.58 15.23
CA PRO A 185 -20.15 -1.78 16.31
C PRO A 185 -21.54 -2.12 15.77
N ASP A 186 -22.26 -2.98 16.47
CA ASP A 186 -23.63 -3.30 16.09
C ASP A 186 -24.57 -2.14 16.45
N THR A 187 -25.59 -1.96 15.62
CA THR A 187 -26.57 -0.89 15.76
C THR A 187 -27.88 -1.47 16.29
N CYS A 188 -28.49 -0.76 17.24
CA CYS A 188 -29.82 -1.10 17.74
C CYS A 188 -30.73 0.14 17.62
N PRO A 189 -32.02 -0.04 17.27
CA PRO A 189 -32.97 1.06 17.30
C PRO A 189 -33.12 1.59 18.73
N SER A 190 -33.08 2.91 18.91
CA SER A 190 -33.41 3.52 20.18
C SER A 190 -34.88 3.23 20.53
N ALA A 191 -35.15 2.86 21.78
CA ALA A 191 -36.51 2.57 22.25
C ALA A 191 -37.42 3.81 22.34
N GLY A 192 -36.87 5.02 22.22
CA GLY A 192 -37.58 6.29 22.41
C GLY A 192 -37.81 7.12 21.14
N ASP A 193 -36.90 7.03 20.15
CA ASP A 193 -36.96 7.78 18.89
C ASP A 193 -36.63 6.83 17.72
N ALA A 194 -37.53 6.73 16.75
CA ALA A 194 -37.37 5.84 15.59
C ALA A 194 -36.15 6.22 14.71
N ASP A 195 -35.72 7.49 14.78
CA ASP A 195 -34.61 8.02 13.98
C ASP A 195 -33.26 7.99 14.71
N ALA A 196 -33.24 7.70 16.02
CA ALA A 196 -32.01 7.65 16.80
C ALA A 196 -31.42 6.24 16.79
N ILE A 197 -30.23 6.09 16.19
CA ILE A 197 -29.47 4.83 16.19
C ILE A 197 -28.58 4.80 17.43
N GLN A 198 -28.75 3.78 18.27
CA GLN A 198 -27.83 3.54 19.39
C GLN A 198 -26.74 2.55 18.97
N LEU A 199 -25.49 2.93 19.21
CA LEU A 199 -24.33 2.09 18.99
C LEU A 199 -24.12 1.18 20.20
N ASN A 200 -24.13 -0.13 19.97
CA ASN A 200 -23.81 -1.09 21.01
C ASN A 200 -22.29 -1.32 21.02
N ALA A 201 -21.61 -0.80 22.04
CA ALA A 201 -20.16 -0.95 22.18
C ALA A 201 -19.72 -2.39 22.54
N TYR A 202 -20.63 -3.24 23.01
CA TYR A 202 -20.30 -4.59 23.48
C TYR A 202 -20.29 -5.63 22.36
N TYR A 203 -21.09 -5.42 21.31
CA TYR A 203 -21.19 -6.34 20.18
C TYR A 203 -20.59 -5.66 18.96
N THR A 204 -19.55 -6.28 18.41
CA THR A 204 -18.88 -5.81 17.21
C THR A 204 -18.78 -6.93 16.19
N SER A 205 -19.02 -6.59 14.94
CA SER A 205 -19.00 -7.53 13.82
C SER A 205 -17.81 -7.22 12.90
N PRO A 206 -17.14 -8.24 12.33
CA PRO A 206 -16.14 -8.01 11.29
C PRO A 206 -16.76 -7.38 10.05
N LEU A 207 -15.92 -6.75 9.24
CA LEU A 207 -16.27 -6.40 7.87
C LEU A 207 -16.32 -7.67 7.00
N SER A 208 -17.34 -7.79 6.15
CA SER A 208 -17.43 -8.87 5.17
C SER A 208 -16.63 -8.49 3.92
N MET A 209 -15.69 -9.35 3.52
CA MET A 209 -14.91 -9.18 2.29
C MET A 209 -15.14 -10.38 1.38
N TYR A 210 -15.42 -10.13 0.10
CA TYR A 210 -15.56 -11.18 -0.90
C TYR A 210 -14.21 -11.76 -1.26
N HIS A 211 -13.19 -10.91 -1.36
CA HIS A 211 -11.84 -11.31 -1.70
C HIS A 211 -10.79 -10.30 -1.25
N THR A 212 -9.53 -10.69 -1.34
CA THR A 212 -8.40 -9.90 -0.84
C THR A 212 -7.54 -9.43 -2.01
N PRO A 213 -7.61 -8.14 -2.38
CA PRO A 213 -6.78 -7.61 -3.45
C PRO A 213 -5.32 -7.55 -3.00
N ILE A 214 -4.42 -8.06 -3.84
CA ILE A 214 -2.97 -8.01 -3.65
C ILE A 214 -2.41 -7.19 -4.79
N HIS A 215 -1.63 -6.17 -4.45
CA HIS A 215 -0.92 -5.33 -5.40
C HIS A 215 0.55 -5.75 -5.42
N VAL A 216 1.11 -5.89 -6.61
CA VAL A 216 2.51 -6.25 -6.85
C VAL A 216 3.10 -5.25 -7.83
N SER A 217 4.14 -4.55 -7.40
CA SER A 217 4.92 -3.67 -8.26
C SER A 217 6.12 -4.41 -8.87
N VAL A 218 6.26 -4.25 -10.18
CA VAL A 218 7.34 -4.82 -10.96
C VAL A 218 8.08 -3.70 -11.68
N GLY A 219 9.37 -3.54 -11.39
CA GLY A 219 10.26 -2.64 -12.10
C GLY A 219 10.85 -3.28 -13.35
N LEU A 220 10.77 -2.57 -14.47
CA LEU A 220 11.36 -2.95 -15.75
C LEU A 220 12.48 -1.98 -16.11
N LEU A 221 13.68 -2.51 -16.29
CA LEU A 221 14.83 -1.78 -16.82
C LEU A 221 14.83 -1.89 -18.35
N GLU A 222 15.10 -0.80 -19.06
CA GLU A 222 15.09 -0.78 -20.53
C GLU A 222 16.14 -1.72 -21.13
N ASP A 223 17.36 -1.69 -20.58
CA ASP A 223 18.52 -2.44 -21.11
C ASP A 223 18.72 -3.82 -20.46
N ALA A 224 17.81 -4.26 -19.59
CA ALA A 224 17.89 -5.57 -18.94
C ALA A 224 16.69 -6.45 -19.33
N GLU A 225 16.93 -7.73 -19.63
CA GLU A 225 15.87 -8.69 -19.96
C GLU A 225 15.06 -9.18 -18.74
N HIS A 226 15.50 -8.87 -17.52
CA HIS A 226 14.83 -9.33 -16.31
C HIS A 226 13.97 -8.23 -15.69
N CYS A 227 12.99 -8.66 -14.90
CA CYS A 227 12.08 -7.80 -14.15
C CYS A 227 12.46 -7.87 -12.68
N ILE A 228 12.31 -6.77 -11.93
CA ILE A 228 12.65 -6.69 -10.50
C ILE A 228 11.36 -6.49 -9.70
N VAL A 229 11.17 -7.25 -8.64
CA VAL A 229 10.01 -7.11 -7.74
C VAL A 229 10.43 -6.38 -6.47
N ASP A 230 9.53 -5.55 -5.94
CA ASP A 230 9.71 -4.84 -4.66
C ASP A 230 11.01 -4.02 -4.64
N THR A 231 11.04 -2.99 -5.49
CA THR A 231 12.18 -2.10 -5.66
C THR A 231 12.40 -1.21 -4.43
N ASN A 232 13.65 -1.06 -4.01
CA ASN A 232 14.01 -0.08 -2.97
C ASN A 232 14.04 1.35 -3.55
N SER A 233 14.05 2.36 -2.69
CA SER A 233 14.15 3.78 -3.09
C SER A 233 15.31 4.05 -4.04
N PHE A 234 16.46 3.42 -3.79
CA PHE A 234 17.62 3.51 -4.66
C PHE A 234 17.37 2.83 -6.02
N GLU A 235 16.74 1.66 -6.04
CA GLU A 235 16.48 0.90 -7.28
C GLU A 235 15.43 1.61 -8.16
N GLU A 236 14.44 2.27 -7.55
CA GLU A 236 13.44 3.08 -8.26
C GLU A 236 14.06 4.20 -9.10
N LEU A 237 15.23 4.71 -8.73
CA LEU A 237 15.94 5.73 -9.53
C LEU A 237 16.44 5.22 -10.88
N PHE A 238 16.64 3.90 -11.03
CA PHE A 238 17.13 3.26 -12.26
C PHE A 238 16.02 2.62 -13.08
N VAL A 239 14.86 2.42 -12.48
CA VAL A 239 13.73 1.77 -13.13
C VAL A 239 12.95 2.81 -13.91
N ASN A 240 13.01 2.71 -15.25
CA ASN A 240 12.34 3.66 -16.13
C ASN A 240 10.83 3.38 -16.24
N THR A 241 10.43 2.12 -16.05
CA THR A 241 9.03 1.70 -16.17
C THR A 241 8.63 0.81 -15.00
N HIS A 242 7.54 1.17 -14.33
CA HIS A 242 6.93 0.34 -13.29
C HIS A 242 5.61 -0.23 -13.80
N VAL A 243 5.41 -1.52 -13.64
CA VAL A 243 4.15 -2.19 -13.92
C VAL A 243 3.53 -2.58 -12.60
N SER A 244 2.38 -2.00 -12.32
CA SER A 244 1.56 -2.26 -11.14
C SER A 244 0.51 -3.30 -11.51
N LEU A 245 0.61 -4.47 -10.91
CA LEU A 245 -0.29 -5.60 -11.13
C LEU A 245 -1.19 -5.79 -9.92
N LEU A 246 -2.48 -5.99 -10.19
CA LEU A 246 -3.50 -6.10 -9.17
C LEU A 246 -4.20 -7.45 -9.32
N PHE A 247 -4.04 -8.28 -8.30
CA PHE A 247 -4.49 -9.66 -8.28
C PHE A 247 -5.52 -9.91 -7.19
N ASN A 248 -6.35 -10.91 -7.44
CA ASN A 248 -7.22 -11.49 -6.44
C ASN A 248 -6.52 -12.65 -5.70
N ASN A 249 -7.03 -13.04 -4.53
CA ASN A 249 -6.59 -14.23 -3.78
C ASN A 249 -6.70 -15.52 -4.61
N PHE A 250 -7.61 -15.57 -5.58
CA PHE A 250 -7.77 -16.69 -6.50
C PHE A 250 -6.69 -16.74 -7.60
N GLY A 251 -5.84 -15.71 -7.68
CA GLY A 251 -4.80 -15.57 -8.71
C GLY A 251 -5.29 -14.89 -9.99
N ASP A 252 -6.53 -14.40 -10.02
CA ASP A 252 -7.07 -13.67 -11.16
C ASP A 252 -6.53 -12.24 -11.19
N LEU A 253 -6.03 -11.81 -12.35
CA LEU A 253 -5.56 -10.45 -12.60
C LEU A 253 -6.75 -9.56 -12.95
N PHE A 254 -6.99 -8.50 -12.17
CA PHE A 254 -8.12 -7.60 -12.41
C PHE A 254 -7.71 -6.26 -13.03
N ALA A 255 -6.51 -5.77 -12.72
CA ALA A 255 -6.01 -4.53 -13.30
C ALA A 255 -4.49 -4.57 -13.53
N VAL A 256 -4.07 -3.93 -14.62
CA VAL A 256 -2.67 -3.69 -14.96
C VAL A 256 -2.51 -2.21 -15.22
N GLN A 257 -1.52 -1.59 -14.58
CA GLN A 257 -1.17 -0.21 -14.83
C GLN A 257 0.31 -0.11 -15.12
N LYS A 258 0.63 0.55 -16.23
CA LYS A 258 2.01 0.87 -16.58
C LYS A 258 2.25 2.33 -16.24
N HIS A 259 3.28 2.56 -15.45
CA HIS A 259 3.79 3.88 -15.07
C HIS A 259 5.18 4.07 -15.70
N GLY A 260 5.52 5.30 -16.08
CA GLY A 260 6.79 5.64 -16.71
C GLY A 260 6.73 5.78 -18.24
N GLY A 261 7.88 6.06 -18.84
CA GLY A 261 8.00 6.44 -20.25
C GLY A 261 8.60 5.39 -21.18
N GLY A 262 9.15 4.30 -20.64
CA GLY A 262 9.89 3.32 -21.43
C GLY A 262 9.00 2.45 -22.30
N ALA A 263 9.49 2.02 -23.46
CA ALA A 263 8.79 1.07 -24.32
C ALA A 263 8.80 -0.33 -23.68
N VAL A 264 7.65 -0.99 -23.63
CA VAL A 264 7.52 -2.34 -23.05
C VAL A 264 6.84 -3.24 -24.07
N THR A 265 7.47 -4.38 -24.37
CA THR A 265 6.90 -5.43 -25.22
C THR A 265 5.88 -6.26 -24.45
N LEU A 266 4.93 -6.87 -25.16
CA LEU A 266 3.92 -7.73 -24.54
C LEU A 266 4.55 -8.89 -23.75
N GLU A 267 5.59 -9.52 -24.31
CA GLU A 267 6.32 -10.61 -23.69
C GLU A 267 6.88 -10.23 -22.30
N ARG A 268 7.32 -8.99 -22.12
CA ARG A 268 7.82 -8.51 -20.81
C ARG A 268 6.70 -8.32 -19.80
N ILE A 269 5.50 -7.93 -20.25
CA ILE A 269 4.32 -7.84 -19.38
C ILE A 269 3.88 -9.24 -18.98
N GLU A 270 3.88 -10.20 -19.91
CA GLU A 270 3.60 -11.61 -19.63
C GLU A 270 4.59 -12.18 -18.62
N GLN A 271 5.89 -11.92 -18.79
CA GLN A 271 6.91 -12.29 -17.80
C GLN A 271 6.64 -11.65 -16.43
N ALA A 272 6.28 -10.36 -16.38
CA ALA A 272 5.95 -9.68 -15.13
C ALA A 272 4.74 -10.33 -14.42
N ILE A 273 3.75 -10.80 -15.19
CA ILE A 273 2.59 -11.54 -14.65
C ILE A 273 3.02 -12.95 -14.18
N GLU A 274 3.92 -13.61 -14.92
CA GLU A 274 4.44 -14.94 -14.60
C GLU A 274 5.36 -14.98 -13.38
N VAL A 275 5.94 -13.86 -12.97
CA VAL A 275 6.70 -13.75 -11.70
C VAL A 275 5.82 -14.07 -10.46
N ARG A 276 4.52 -14.34 -10.68
CA ARG A 276 3.59 -15.15 -9.87
C ARG A 276 4.15 -15.71 -8.55
N PHE A 277 3.75 -15.04 -7.45
CA PHE A 277 3.39 -15.54 -6.11
C PHE A 277 4.27 -16.55 -5.35
N GLY A 278 5.45 -16.95 -5.85
CA GLY A 278 6.26 -18.02 -5.22
C GLY A 278 6.61 -17.78 -3.75
N ASP A 279 6.82 -16.52 -3.35
CA ASP A 279 7.40 -16.19 -2.04
C ASP A 279 6.55 -15.27 -1.14
N CYS A 280 5.53 -14.57 -1.67
CA CYS A 280 4.85 -13.51 -0.89
C CYS A 280 3.54 -13.97 -0.19
N ILE A 281 3.12 -15.24 -0.34
CA ILE A 281 1.98 -15.85 0.40
C ILE A 281 2.43 -16.99 1.35
N SER A 282 3.66 -17.53 1.21
CA SER A 282 4.11 -18.68 2.01
C SER A 282 4.63 -18.34 3.42
N THR A 283 4.38 -17.13 3.92
CA THR A 283 4.74 -16.71 5.29
C THR A 283 3.58 -15.96 5.93
#